data_AF-A0A9D9DVN6-F1
#
_entry.id   AF-A0A9D9DVN6-F1
#
_cell.length_a   1.000
_cell.length_b   1.000
_cell.length_c   1.000
_cell.angle_alpha   90.00
_cell.angle_beta   90.00
_cell.angle_gamma   90.00
#
_symmetry.space_group_name_H-M   'P 1'
#
loop_
_entity.id
_entity.type
_entity.pdbx_description
1 polymer ?
#
loop_
_entity_poly.entity_id
_entity_poly.type
_entity_poly.pdbx_seq_one_letter_code
_entity_poly.pdbx_strand_id
1 'polypeptide(L)'
;MAVHHFGIMDKPPQKSEIYETFEPEKYNCISILDDYIEPILSLMCNIDFFYNTLNIKEKGLNYCGITLISPSSSEKMLSVIENNENLKNLTELLKKAVNKNKYVIHFGI
;
A
#
# COMPACT_ATOMS: atom_id res chain seq x y z
N MET A 1 -11.28 -15.52 5.51
CA MET A 1 -10.99 -14.14 5.94
C MET A 1 -10.34 -13.45 4.77
N ALA A 2 -10.76 -12.22 4.47
CA ALA A 2 -10.20 -11.46 3.37
C ALA A 2 -8.78 -10.96 3.74
N VAL A 3 -7.93 -10.79 2.74
CA VAL A 3 -6.53 -10.39 2.94
C VAL A 3 -6.13 -9.33 1.94
N HIS A 4 -5.44 -8.31 2.43
CA HIS A 4 -4.72 -7.35 1.61
C HIS A 4 -3.28 -7.78 1.41
N HIS A 5 -2.72 -7.47 0.24
CA HIS A 5 -1.32 -7.78 -0.06
C HIS A 5 -0.52 -6.50 -0.26
N PHE A 6 0.69 -6.45 0.32
CA PHE A 6 1.58 -5.29 0.20
C PHE A 6 2.98 -5.73 -0.20
N GLY A 7 3.54 -5.16 -1.26
CA GLY A 7 4.87 -5.52 -1.77
C GLY A 7 5.69 -4.30 -2.17
N ILE A 8 6.99 -4.32 -1.92
CA ILE A 8 7.90 -3.23 -2.35
C ILE A 8 8.20 -3.42 -3.83
N MET A 9 7.98 -2.40 -4.64
CA MET A 9 8.28 -2.46 -6.07
C MET A 9 9.79 -2.33 -6.31
N ASP A 10 10.35 -3.19 -7.16
CA ASP A 10 11.78 -3.14 -7.46
C ASP A 10 12.18 -1.92 -8.28
N LYS A 11 11.31 -1.55 -9.22
CA LYS A 11 11.40 -0.33 -10.02
C LYS A 11 10.21 0.56 -9.67
N PRO A 12 10.38 1.90 -9.67
CA PRO A 12 9.26 2.79 -9.50
C PRO A 12 8.27 2.63 -10.67
N PRO A 13 6.95 2.75 -10.43
CA PRO A 13 5.97 2.73 -11.50
C PRO A 13 6.18 3.91 -12.45
N GLN A 14 5.86 3.71 -13.73
CA GLN A 14 5.91 4.75 -14.75
C GLN A 14 4.51 5.28 -15.06
N LYS A 15 4.39 6.54 -15.51
CA LYS A 15 3.10 7.15 -15.86
C LYS A 15 2.37 6.44 -16.99
N SER A 16 3.07 5.72 -17.86
CA SER A 16 2.48 4.94 -18.95
C SER A 16 2.00 3.55 -18.52
N GLU A 17 2.33 3.11 -17.31
CA GLU A 17 1.95 1.79 -16.80
C GLU A 17 0.58 1.83 -16.13
N ILE A 18 -0.17 0.74 -16.32
CA ILE A 18 -1.44 0.47 -15.66
C ILE A 18 -1.33 -0.92 -15.03
N TYR A 19 -1.65 -1.01 -13.75
CA TYR A 19 -1.58 -2.20 -12.93
C TYR A 19 -3.02 -2.68 -12.68
N GLU A 20 -3.42 -3.78 -13.32
CA GLU A 20 -4.79 -4.34 -13.23
C GLU A 20 -4.80 -5.83 -12.89
N THR A 21 -3.63 -6.48 -12.92
CA THR A 21 -3.50 -7.91 -12.67
C THR A 21 -3.08 -8.17 -11.23
N PHE A 22 -3.78 -9.08 -10.58
CA PHE A 22 -3.41 -9.56 -9.24
C PHE A 22 -2.20 -10.50 -9.32
N GLU A 23 -1.01 -9.97 -9.04
CA GLU A 23 0.26 -10.70 -9.10
C GLU A 23 1.09 -10.51 -7.81
N PRO A 24 0.58 -10.87 -6.61
CA PRO A 24 1.26 -10.57 -5.34
C PRO A 24 2.65 -11.23 -5.24
N GLU A 25 2.85 -12.39 -5.86
CA GLU A 25 4.13 -13.12 -5.88
C GLU A 25 5.24 -12.32 -6.56
N LYS A 26 4.92 -11.60 -7.64
CA LYS A 26 5.88 -10.75 -8.40
C LYS A 26 6.54 -9.68 -7.53
N TYR A 27 5.84 -9.22 -6.51
CA TYR A 27 6.30 -8.15 -5.61
C TYR A 27 6.71 -8.66 -4.23
N ASN A 28 6.80 -9.99 -4.06
CA ASN A 28 7.07 -10.65 -2.78
C ASN A 28 6.18 -10.08 -1.66
N CYS A 29 4.87 -9.97 -1.94
CA CYS A 29 3.95 -9.34 -1.03
C CYS A 29 3.84 -10.07 0.31
N ILE A 30 3.70 -9.30 1.38
CA ILE A 30 3.16 -9.81 2.65
C ILE A 30 1.63 -9.76 2.60
N SER A 31 0.97 -10.66 3.33
CA SER A 31 -0.48 -10.66 3.50
C SER A 31 -0.86 -10.09 4.87
N ILE A 32 -1.86 -9.21 4.90
CA ILE A 32 -2.42 -8.62 6.11
C ILE A 32 -3.92 -8.93 6.12
N LEU A 33 -4.43 -9.42 7.25
CA LEU A 33 -5.87 -9.66 7.41
C LEU A 33 -6.65 -8.34 7.31
N ASP A 34 -7.76 -8.38 6.60
CA ASP A 34 -8.66 -7.24 6.44
C ASP A 34 -9.17 -6.70 7.79
N ASP A 35 -9.40 -7.58 8.78
CA ASP A 35 -9.76 -7.23 10.16
C ASP A 35 -8.82 -6.18 10.81
N TYR A 36 -7.58 -6.05 10.30
CA TYR A 36 -6.62 -5.04 10.76
C TYR A 36 -6.52 -3.80 9.85
N ILE A 37 -7.00 -3.89 8.61
CA ILE A 37 -7.00 -2.80 7.63
C ILE A 37 -8.30 -2.00 7.69
N GLU A 38 -9.46 -2.66 7.72
CA GLU A 38 -10.77 -2.01 7.74
C GLU A 38 -10.88 -0.91 8.82
N PRO A 39 -10.45 -1.13 10.09
CA PRO A 39 -10.61 -0.12 11.14
C PRO A 39 -9.79 1.16 10.91
N ILE A 40 -8.70 1.08 10.14
CA ILE A 40 -7.77 2.19 9.90
C ILE A 40 -8.00 2.89 8.56
N LEU A 41 -8.89 2.38 7.69
CA LEU A 41 -9.19 3.00 6.39
C LEU A 41 -9.65 4.46 6.53
N SER A 42 -10.55 4.71 7.48
CA SER A 42 -11.07 6.05 7.76
C SER A 42 -9.97 7.04 8.18
N LEU A 43 -8.91 6.56 8.84
CA LEU A 43 -7.76 7.38 9.25
C LEU A 43 -6.85 7.74 8.06
N MET A 44 -6.92 6.96 6.97
CA MET A 44 -6.12 7.16 5.76
C MET A 44 -6.86 7.98 4.68
N CYS A 45 -8.10 8.40 4.92
CA CYS A 45 -8.94 9.10 3.94
C CYS A 45 -8.40 10.47 3.45
N ASN A 46 -7.35 11.00 4.09
CA ASN A 46 -6.69 12.25 3.70
C ASN A 46 -5.30 12.05 3.11
N ILE A 47 -4.84 10.80 3.00
CA ILE A 47 -3.56 10.47 2.39
C ILE A 47 -3.78 10.27 0.90
N ASP A 48 -2.94 10.93 0.11
CA ASP A 48 -2.92 10.80 -1.33
C ASP A 48 -2.25 9.48 -1.75
N PHE A 49 -2.90 8.73 -2.63
CA PHE A 49 -2.40 7.52 -3.27
C PHE A 49 -2.68 7.56 -4.78
N PHE A 50 -2.27 6.50 -5.48
CA PHE A 50 -2.54 6.34 -6.90
C PHE A 50 -3.25 5.02 -7.18
N TYR A 51 -4.39 5.06 -7.87
CA TYR A 51 -5.15 3.84 -8.17
C TYR A 51 -4.76 3.32 -9.54
N ASN A 52 -4.24 2.09 -9.56
CA ASN A 52 -3.82 1.34 -10.76
C ASN A 52 -2.74 2.02 -11.63
N THR A 53 -2.53 3.34 -11.56
CA THR A 53 -1.58 4.10 -12.39
C THR A 53 -1.25 5.44 -11.72
N LEU A 54 -0.09 6.03 -12.03
CA LEU A 54 0.32 7.33 -11.50
C LEU A 54 -0.52 8.52 -12.01
N ASN A 55 -1.41 8.30 -12.98
CA ASN A 55 -2.28 9.35 -13.52
C ASN A 55 -3.59 9.52 -12.72
N ILE A 56 -3.97 8.53 -11.92
CA ILE A 56 -5.21 8.56 -11.13
C ILE A 56 -4.82 8.73 -9.67
N LYS A 57 -4.86 9.97 -9.19
CA LYS A 57 -4.54 10.32 -7.81
C LYS A 57 -5.82 10.36 -6.98
N GLU A 58 -5.89 9.52 -5.97
CA GLU A 58 -7.08 9.35 -5.12
C GLU A 58 -6.70 9.42 -3.64
N LYS A 59 -7.71 9.46 -2.77
CA LYS A 59 -7.51 9.47 -1.32
C LYS A 59 -7.92 8.14 -0.68
N GLY A 60 -7.13 7.69 0.28
CA GLY A 60 -7.30 6.37 0.91
C GLY A 60 -6.83 5.21 0.04
N LEU A 61 -6.88 4.00 0.60
CA LEU A 61 -6.54 2.78 -0.14
C LEU A 61 -7.72 2.37 -1.04
N ASN A 62 -7.41 1.88 -2.23
CA ASN A 62 -8.39 1.20 -3.07
C ASN A 62 -8.74 -0.15 -2.44
N TYR A 63 -9.86 -0.20 -1.73
CA TYR A 63 -10.22 -1.35 -0.90
C TYR A 63 -10.39 -2.65 -1.70
N CYS A 64 -10.99 -2.57 -2.89
CA CYS A 64 -11.21 -3.70 -3.80
C CYS A 64 -10.37 -3.60 -5.09
N GLY A 65 -9.22 -2.94 -5.05
CA GLY A 65 -8.42 -2.71 -6.25
C GLY A 65 -6.94 -2.51 -5.95
N ILE A 66 -6.22 -1.89 -6.88
CA ILE A 66 -4.76 -1.76 -6.78
C ILE A 66 -4.40 -0.34 -6.39
N THR A 67 -3.57 -0.21 -5.36
CA THR A 67 -3.03 1.08 -4.90
C THR A 67 -1.52 1.11 -5.06
N LEU A 68 -0.99 2.15 -5.70
CA LEU A 68 0.43 2.47 -5.70
C LEU A 68 0.69 3.52 -4.61
N ILE A 69 1.50 3.13 -3.63
CA ILE A 69 1.82 3.91 -2.45
C ILE A 69 3.21 4.49 -2.66
N SER A 70 3.29 5.82 -2.80
CA SER A 70 4.56 6.52 -2.93
C SER A 70 5.36 6.49 -1.62
N PRO A 71 6.69 6.78 -1.65
CA PRO A 71 7.48 6.92 -0.42
C PRO A 71 6.88 7.94 0.56
N SER A 72 6.41 9.10 0.07
CA SER A 72 5.79 10.12 0.93
C SER A 72 4.41 9.70 1.46
N SER A 73 3.63 8.94 0.67
CA SER A 73 2.39 8.33 1.14
C SER A 73 2.67 7.28 2.22
N SER A 74 3.76 6.51 2.09
CA SER A 74 4.19 5.52 3.08
C SER A 74 4.57 6.17 4.41
N GLU A 75 5.26 7.31 4.39
CA GLU A 75 5.58 8.10 5.61
C GLU A 75 4.30 8.55 6.33
N LYS A 76 3.31 9.06 5.59
CA LYS A 76 2.02 9.44 6.16
C LYS A 76 1.28 8.23 6.73
N MET A 77 1.28 7.11 5.99
CA MET A 77 0.66 5.87 6.43
C MET A 77 1.31 5.33 7.72
N LEU A 78 2.63 5.43 7.85
CA LEU A 78 3.35 5.05 9.07
C LEU A 78 2.85 5.83 10.29
N SER A 79 2.62 7.13 10.16
CA SER A 79 2.09 7.94 11.28
C SER A 79 0.70 7.50 11.77
N VAL A 80 -0.05 6.77 10.94
CA VAL A 80 -1.37 6.20 11.30
C VAL A 80 -1.23 4.86 12.00
N ILE A 81 -0.26 4.01 11.60
CA ILE A 81 -0.22 2.59 11.98
C ILE A 81 0.92 2.22 12.92
N GLU A 82 1.88 3.12 13.18
CA GLU A 82 3.13 2.78 13.89
C GLU A 82 2.94 2.17 15.29
N ASN A 83 1.83 2.51 15.96
CA ASN A 83 1.50 2.03 17.31
C ASN A 83 0.54 0.82 17.31
N ASN A 84 0.22 0.24 16.15
CA ASN A 84 -0.65 -0.93 16.04
C ASN A 84 0.18 -2.21 15.90
N GLU A 85 0.22 -3.03 16.97
CA GLU A 85 1.01 -4.27 16.99
C GLU A 85 0.55 -5.30 15.94
N ASN A 86 -0.74 -5.35 15.61
CA ASN A 86 -1.26 -6.25 14.58
C ASN A 86 -0.76 -5.88 13.17
N LEU A 87 -0.28 -4.65 12.99
CA LEU A 87 0.25 -4.13 11.73
C LEU A 87 1.78 -4.06 11.72
N LYS A 88 2.47 -4.68 12.69
CA LYS A 88 3.94 -4.62 12.78
C LYS A 88 4.66 -4.99 11.48
N ASN A 89 4.24 -6.07 10.82
CA ASN A 89 4.85 -6.50 9.54
C ASN A 89 4.66 -5.46 8.43
N LEU A 90 3.49 -4.80 8.38
CA LEU A 90 3.23 -3.72 7.44
C LEU A 90 4.08 -2.48 7.77
N THR A 91 4.17 -2.11 9.05
CA THR A 91 5.03 -1.03 9.54
C THR A 91 6.49 -1.25 9.16
N GLU A 92 7.02 -2.47 9.33
CA GLU A 92 8.39 -2.82 8.94
C GLU A 92 8.60 -2.74 7.41
N LEU A 93 7.63 -3.21 6.62
CA LEU A 93 7.66 -3.11 5.16
C LEU A 93 7.67 -1.65 4.69
N LEU A 94 6.80 -0.80 5.24
CA LEU A 94 6.73 0.62 4.89
C LEU A 94 8.01 1.35 5.31
N LYS A 95 8.55 1.10 6.51
CA LYS A 95 9.84 1.67 6.94
C LYS A 95 10.97 1.31 5.97
N LYS A 96 11.02 0.05 5.51
CA LYS A 96 11.98 -0.40 4.50
C LYS A 96 11.78 0.28 3.15
N ALA A 97 10.53 0.48 2.72
CA ALA A 97 10.20 1.18 1.48
C ALA A 97 10.64 2.65 1.53
N VAL A 98 10.31 3.35 2.62
CA VAL A 98 10.71 4.75 2.86
C VAL A 98 12.23 4.89 2.86
N ASN A 99 12.95 4.07 3.63
CA ASN A 99 14.42 4.11 3.68
C ASN A 99 15.06 3.91 2.30
N LYS A 100 14.49 3.00 1.49
CA LYS A 100 14.97 2.73 0.13
C LYS A 100 14.41 3.68 -0.93
N ASN A 101 13.57 4.65 -0.55
CA ASN A 101 12.82 5.53 -1.45
C ASN A 101 12.07 4.75 -2.56
N LYS A 102 11.40 3.67 -2.19
CA LYS A 102 10.67 2.77 -3.10
C LYS A 102 9.16 2.87 -2.93
N TYR A 103 8.45 2.66 -4.03
CA TYR A 103 7.00 2.50 -4.02
C TYR A 103 6.61 1.15 -3.40
N VAL A 104 5.42 1.11 -2.83
CA VAL A 104 4.73 -0.11 -2.40
C VAL A 104 3.49 -0.29 -3.27
N ILE A 105 3.29 -1.49 -3.78
CA ILE A 105 2.03 -1.88 -4.41
C ILE A 105 1.15 -2.59 -3.38
N HIS A 106 -0.11 -2.19 -3.34
CA HIS A 106 -1.15 -2.78 -2.52
C HIS A 106 -2.20 -3.41 -3.41
N PHE A 107 -2.61 -4.63 -3.07
CA PHE A 107 -3.76 -5.29 -3.65
C PHE A 107 -4.86 -5.39 -2.59
N GLY A 108 -6.01 -4.84 -2.94
CA GLY A 108 -7.29 -4.96 -2.27
C GLY A 108 -7.86 -6.38 -2.26
N ILE A 109 -9.08 -6.50 -1.75
CA ILE A 109 -9.87 -7.75 -1.72
C ILE A 109 -10.56 -7.98 -3.06
#